data_AF-A0A0P1MPP8-F1
#
_entry.id   AF-A0A0P1MPP8-F1
#
_cell.length_a   1.000
_cell.length_b   1.000
_cell.length_c   1.000
_cell.angle_alpha   90.00
_cell.angle_beta   90.00
_cell.angle_gamma   90.00
#
_symmetry.space_group_name_H-M   'P 1'
#
loop_
_entity.id
_entity.type
_entity.pdbx_description
1 polymer ?
#
loop_
_entity_poly.entity_id
_entity_poly.type
_entity_poly.pdbx_seq_one_letter_code
_entity_poly.pdbx_strand_id
1 'polypeptide(L)'
;MPKLKVSKVAKALSDETRCKIFELIARSKEISCKEITEKIGLRQPTISHHLKTLQESGLVNVRKEGQFHYFSVNKEVVENFANYLLKFTN
;
A
#
# COMPACT_ATOMS: atom_id res chain seq x y z
N MET A 1 -8.07 15.88 10.53
CA MET A 1 -7.59 14.64 9.89
C MET A 1 -8.12 14.59 8.47
N PRO A 2 -7.29 14.33 7.44
CA PRO A 2 -7.77 14.27 6.07
C PRO A 2 -8.77 13.10 5.94
N LYS A 3 -9.97 13.43 5.47
CA LYS A 3 -11.07 12.48 5.27
C LYS A 3 -10.65 11.38 4.29
N LEU A 4 -10.90 10.11 4.62
CA LEU A 4 -10.65 8.96 3.74
C LEU A 4 -11.26 9.23 2.34
N LYS A 5 -10.43 9.11 1.29
CA LYS A 5 -10.90 9.14 -0.10
C LYS A 5 -11.10 7.71 -0.60
N VAL A 6 -12.28 7.14 -0.35
CA VAL A 6 -12.66 5.76 -0.70
C VAL A 6 -12.31 5.42 -2.15
N SER A 7 -12.64 6.30 -3.10
CA SER A 7 -12.35 6.08 -4.53
C SER A 7 -10.86 5.95 -4.82
N LYS A 8 -10.00 6.66 -4.08
CA LYS A 8 -8.54 6.60 -4.23
C LYS A 8 -7.99 5.27 -3.73
N VAL A 9 -8.48 4.80 -2.58
CA VAL A 9 -8.12 3.49 -2.01
C VAL A 9 -8.59 2.36 -2.92
N ALA A 10 -9.86 2.38 -3.33
CA ALA A 10 -10.42 1.38 -4.24
C ALA A 10 -9.67 1.35 -5.59
N LYS A 11 -9.34 2.51 -6.17
CA LYS A 11 -8.56 2.59 -7.42
C LYS A 11 -7.13 2.07 -7.25
N ALA A 12 -6.51 2.28 -6.10
CA ALA A 12 -5.20 1.71 -5.81
C ALA A 12 -5.26 0.18 -5.70
N LEU A 13 -6.30 -0.38 -5.09
CA LEU A 13 -6.51 -1.83 -4.97
C LEU A 13 -7.16 -2.48 -6.21
N SER A 14 -7.54 -1.73 -7.24
CA SER A 14 -8.14 -2.30 -8.46
C SER A 14 -7.12 -2.91 -9.44
N ASP A 15 -5.87 -3.08 -9.03
CA ASP A 15 -4.75 -3.54 -9.86
C ASP A 15 -4.08 -4.71 -9.16
N GLU A 16 -3.99 -5.83 -9.87
CA GLU A 16 -3.54 -7.09 -9.30
C GLU A 16 -2.10 -7.04 -8.79
N THR A 17 -1.23 -6.29 -9.47
CA THR A 17 0.16 -6.11 -9.04
C THR A 17 0.22 -5.30 -7.75
N ARG A 18 -0.59 -4.23 -7.64
CA ARG A 18 -0.69 -3.45 -6.40
C ARG A 18 -1.27 -4.27 -5.25
N CYS A 19 -2.25 -5.14 -5.50
CA CYS A 19 -2.74 -6.08 -4.47
C CYS A 19 -1.63 -7.00 -3.96
N LYS A 20 -0.88 -7.64 -4.87
CA LYS A 20 0.25 -8.51 -4.50
C LYS A 20 1.33 -7.77 -3.70
N ILE A 21 1.68 -6.56 -4.11
CA ILE A 21 2.62 -5.70 -3.37
C ILE A 21 2.06 -5.35 -1.98
N PHE A 22 0.79 -4.95 -1.90
CA PHE A 22 0.16 -4.59 -0.64
C PHE A 22 0.09 -5.78 0.33
N GLU A 23 -0.30 -6.97 -0.14
CA GLU A 23 -0.30 -8.20 0.65
C GLU A 23 1.11 -8.54 1.17
N LEU A 24 2.13 -8.38 0.32
CA LEU A 24 3.51 -8.59 0.73
C LEU A 24 3.94 -7.64 1.84
N ILE A 25 3.58 -6.35 1.74
CA ILE A 25 3.84 -5.36 2.79
C ILE A 25 3.06 -5.71 4.06
N ALA A 26 1.81 -6.18 3.94
CA ALA A 26 0.95 -6.53 5.07
C ALA A 26 1.44 -7.71 5.90
N ARG A 27 2.21 -8.63 5.29
CA ARG A 27 2.82 -9.79 5.97
C ARG A 27 4.11 -9.45 6.72
N SER A 28 4.60 -8.22 6.60
CA SER A 28 5.85 -7.75 7.20
C SER A 28 5.60 -6.59 8.15
N LYS A 29 6.47 -6.40 9.14
CA LYS A 29 6.45 -5.18 9.97
C LYS A 29 6.84 -3.96 9.15
N GLU A 30 7.95 -4.08 8.42
CA GLU A 30 8.43 -3.16 7.39
C GLU A 30 9.14 -3.99 6.31
N ILE A 31 9.19 -3.49 5.07
CA ILE A 31 9.91 -4.13 3.96
C ILE A 31 10.49 -3.07 3.02
N SER A 32 11.71 -3.26 2.51
CA SER A 32 12.35 -2.29 1.61
C SER A 32 11.85 -2.41 0.16
N CYS A 33 12.00 -1.32 -0.62
CA CYS A 33 11.74 -1.35 -2.07
C CYS A 33 12.52 -2.46 -2.79
N LYS A 34 13.76 -2.72 -2.37
CA LYS A 34 14.63 -3.75 -2.95
C LYS A 34 14.04 -5.14 -2.73
N GLU A 35 13.68 -5.47 -1.49
CA GLU A 35 13.07 -6.77 -1.14
C GLU A 35 11.72 -6.98 -1.85
N ILE A 36 10.91 -5.93 -2.00
CA ILE A 36 9.66 -6.00 -2.78
C ILE A 36 9.98 -6.32 -4.25
N THR A 37 10.97 -5.64 -4.83
CA THR A 37 11.39 -5.84 -6.22
C THR A 37 11.84 -7.28 -6.47
N GLU A 38 12.66 -7.82 -5.56
CA GLU A 38 13.15 -9.20 -5.62
C GLU A 38 12.02 -10.24 -5.51
N LYS A 39 11.05 -10.02 -4.62
CA LYS A 39 9.93 -10.96 -4.39
C LYS A 39 8.85 -10.91 -5.47
N ILE A 40 8.60 -9.74 -6.06
CA ILE A 40 7.57 -9.56 -7.09
C ILE A 40 8.11 -9.91 -8.50
N GLY A 41 9.43 -9.83 -8.70
CA GLY A 41 10.06 -10.21 -9.97
C GLY A 41 9.87 -9.19 -11.12
N LEU A 42 9.48 -7.96 -10.78
CA LEU A 42 9.36 -6.86 -11.75
C LEU A 42 10.54 -5.89 -11.62
N ARG A 43 10.74 -5.04 -12.63
CA ARG A 43 11.78 -4.01 -12.61
C ARG A 43 11.48 -2.94 -11.55
N GLN A 44 12.52 -2.42 -10.90
CA GLN A 44 12.42 -1.41 -9.84
C GLN A 44 11.61 -0.15 -10.23
N PRO A 45 11.70 0.42 -11.45
CA PRO A 45 10.88 1.57 -11.83
C PRO A 45 9.37 1.27 -11.78
N THR A 46 8.98 0.06 -12.21
CA THR A 46 7.59 -0.41 -12.15
C THR A 46 7.11 -0.56 -10.71
N ILE A 47 7.92 -1.20 -9.86
CA ILE A 47 7.62 -1.35 -8.43
C ILE A 47 7.50 0.01 -7.75
N SER A 48 8.41 0.93 -8.05
CA SER A 48 8.40 2.28 -7.48
C SER A 48 7.16 3.07 -7.89
N HIS A 49 6.68 2.90 -9.13
CA HIS A 49 5.40 3.48 -9.57
C HIS A 49 4.22 2.93 -8.77
N HIS A 50 4.12 1.61 -8.61
CA HIS A 50 3.07 0.97 -7.81
C HIS A 50 3.10 1.42 -6.34
N LEU A 51 4.29 1.48 -5.74
CA LEU A 51 4.48 1.92 -4.35
C LEU A 51 4.08 3.38 -4.16
N LYS A 52 4.39 4.25 -5.13
CA LYS A 52 3.95 5.65 -5.12
C LYS A 52 2.42 5.74 -5.14
N THR A 53 1.74 4.97 -6.00
CA THR A 53 0.27 4.94 -6.03
C THR A 53 -0.33 4.45 -4.70
N LEU A 54 0.23 3.39 -4.12
CA LEU A 54 -0.20 2.88 -2.82
C LEU A 54 0.02 3.92 -1.71
N GLN A 55 1.18 4.58 -1.69
CA GLN A 55 1.49 5.63 -0.72
C GLN A 55 0.53 6.82 -0.87
N GLU A 56 0.33 7.29 -2.10
CA GLU A 56 -0.59 8.40 -2.38
C GLU A 56 -2.03 8.07 -1.97
N SER A 57 -2.45 6.81 -2.09
CA SER A 57 -3.77 6.36 -1.62
C SER A 57 -3.91 6.36 -0.10
N GLY A 58 -2.80 6.41 0.63
CA GLY A 58 -2.74 6.32 2.09
C GLY A 58 -2.69 4.89 2.63
N LEU A 59 -2.76 3.86 1.78
CA LEU A 59 -2.73 2.45 2.21
C LEU A 59 -1.42 2.01 2.84
N VAL A 60 -0.31 2.65 2.45
CA VAL A 60 1.02 2.31 2.97
C VAL A 60 1.71 3.56 3.51
N ASN A 61 2.47 3.38 4.57
CA ASN A 61 3.41 4.34 5.10
C ASN A 61 4.77 4.13 4.43
N VAL A 62 5.58 5.19 4.40
CA VAL A 62 6.98 5.11 4.00
C VAL A 62 7.85 5.74 5.07
N ARG A 63 8.90 5.03 5.47
CA ARG A 63 9.97 5.51 6.35
C ARG A 63 11.27 5.52 5.56
N LYS A 64 12.00 6.63 5.63
CA LYS A 64 13.34 6.74 5.02
C LYS A 64 14.40 6.47 6.08
N GLU A 65 15.37 5.63 5.74
CA GLU A 65 16.54 5.36 6.58
C GLU A 65 17.79 5.31 5.68
N GLY A 66 18.63 6.34 5.81
CA GLY A 66 19.72 6.58 4.86
C GLY A 66 19.19 6.77 3.43
N GLN A 67 19.64 5.93 2.51
CA GLN A 67 19.20 5.92 1.11
C GLN A 67 18.01 4.99 0.84
N PHE A 68 17.59 4.20 1.84
CA PHE A 68 16.56 3.18 1.68
C PHE A 68 15.18 3.69 2.10
N HIS A 69 14.16 3.18 1.41
CA HIS A 69 12.75 3.39 1.75
C HIS A 69 12.15 2.07 2.22
N TYR A 70 11.52 2.12 3.39
CA TYR A 70 10.82 1.01 4.02
C TYR A 70 9.32 1.29 4.03
N PHE A 71 8.54 0.28 3.67
CA PHE A 71 7.10 0.35 3.54
C PHE A 71 6.43 -0.50 4.60
N SER A 72 5.33 0.00 5.14
CA SER A 72 4.45 -0.72 6.06
C SER A 72 2.99 -0.37 5.77
N VAL A 73 2.06 -1.22 6.22
CA VAL A 73 0.63 -0.93 6.05
C VAL A 73 0.21 0.21 6.97
N ASN A 74 -0.60 1.12 6.44
CA ASN A 74 -1.32 2.09 7.25
C ASN A 74 -2.62 1.47 7.77
N LYS A 75 -2.57 0.89 8.97
CA LYS A 75 -3.69 0.16 9.58
C LYS A 75 -4.93 1.04 9.76
N GLU A 76 -4.76 2.30 10.13
CA GLU A 76 -5.87 3.25 10.31
C GLU A 76 -6.67 3.43 9.01
N VAL A 77 -5.98 3.59 7.87
CA VAL A 77 -6.64 3.73 6.57
C VAL A 77 -7.36 2.45 6.15
N VAL A 78 -6.76 1.29 6.41
CA VAL A 78 -7.36 -0.02 6.13
C VAL A 78 -8.63 -0.24 6.96
N GLU A 79 -8.57 0.01 8.26
CA GLU A 79 -9.70 -0.09 9.18
C GLU A 79 -10.83 0.87 8.77
N ASN A 80 -10.50 2.11 8.45
CA ASN A 80 -11.48 3.09 7.97
C ASN A 80 -12.15 2.67 6.65
N PHE A 81 -11.40 2.07 5.73
CA PHE A 81 -11.95 1.56 4.46
C PHE A 81 -12.85 0.34 4.67
N ALA A 82 -12.44 -0.60 5.53
CA ALA A 82 -13.27 -1.74 5.92
C ALA A 82 -14.57 -1.28 6.60
N ASN A 83 -14.47 -0.37 7.58
CA ASN A 83 -15.63 0.23 8.25
C ASN A 83 -16.55 0.99 7.30
N TYR A 84 -16.02 1.59 6.23
CA TYR A 84 -16.85 2.21 5.20
C TYR A 84 -17.71 1.16 4.47
N LEU A 85 -17.12 0.03 4.07
CA LEU A 85 -17.84 -1.04 3.36
C LEU A 85 -18.85 -1.76 4.25
N LEU A 86 -18.51 -2.03 5.52
CA LEU A 86 -19.38 -2.72 6.48
C LEU A 86 -20.68 -1.95 6.79
N LYS A 87 -20.74 -0.64 6.53
CA LYS A 87 -21.99 0.15 6.67
C LYS A 87 -23.11 -0.31 5.72
N PHE A 88 -22.76 -1.03 4.66
CA PHE A 88 -23.69 -1.46 3.61
C PHE A 88 -24.03 -2.95 3.69
N THR A 89 -23.51 -3.68 4.68
CA THR A 89 -23.76 -5.12 4.87
C THR A 89 -24.75 -5.40 6.01
N ASN A 90 -25.58 -4.41 6.36
CA ASN A 90 -26.71 -4.54 7.28
C ASN A 90 -27.98 -4.95 6.52
#